data_AF-E0IBU8-F1
#
_entry.id   AF-E0IBU8-F1
#
_cell.length_a   1.000
_cell.length_b   1.000
_cell.length_c   1.000
_cell.angle_alpha   90.00
_cell.angle_beta   90.00
_cell.angle_gamma   90.00
#
_symmetry.space_group_name_H-M   'P 1'
#
loop_
_entity.id
_entity.type
_entity.pdbx_description
1 polymer ?
#
loop_
_entity_poly.entity_id
_entity_poly.type
_entity_poly.pdbx_seq_one_letter_code
_entity_poly.pdbx_strand_id
1 'polypeptide(L)'
;MTNRYLTLLGPSRISDTYNDINLAFDGIQGDFDNHVANNSGAHGATSAATANRLMQRDAQGRAKVAAPNASDDIARKAEVDAAITAAAMDASSKMASVHADLDAHTGNADIHTSAVEKTKLAGIAAGAEVNQNAFSKIGVTGQPDIVAGSKTDTVSIKGGTGITVSTNATSKEVTITATGTSTPGAHAASHITGGSDVIPDAVSGGASGLFSGVDKAKLDGMASGPDSTTDVMIGDRTANPALVPTGLTGKLTQWLSWFTNRIKAITGMTNWWDDPPATLSSLNTNKAPLNSPALTGTPTTPTAAVGTSTTQIASAQLVKASVDAHVAAADPHTQYAPKASPSFTGVVSSQSTATLGSNAGDTVELRKEIGSVNGNVSGLITRIRRAIAGTGWVNADVDILRRTDSTDQQRISFRGDGGMSIVGTAGGTLDLENNHLHVKNGNIYVMGVEQARTKVNNGALEFWDGTQYKGAGGLKNVQRGYTNLTWSSGVVVGNITVSAVNLSKSFVNATFTAPGGSGSPTMTARMTSTTNLEIQVMQYASSAGNINIAWEVVEFF
;
A
#
# COMPACT_ATOMS: atom_id res chain seq x y z
N MET A 1 -56.69 -13.52 -20.58
CA MET A 1 -56.22 -14.48 -19.56
C MET A 1 -56.18 -15.85 -20.22
N THR A 2 -55.01 -16.49 -20.24
CA THR A 2 -54.84 -17.85 -20.78
C THR A 2 -55.28 -18.83 -19.70
N ASN A 3 -56.48 -19.41 -19.82
CA ASN A 3 -56.91 -20.55 -19.03
C ASN A 3 -56.61 -21.82 -19.83
N ARG A 4 -56.29 -22.92 -19.15
CA ARG A 4 -56.13 -24.26 -19.75
C ARG A 4 -57.31 -24.64 -20.66
N TYR A 5 -58.50 -24.13 -20.37
CA TYR A 5 -59.73 -24.39 -21.14
C TYR A 5 -60.10 -23.33 -22.19
N LEU A 6 -59.52 -22.11 -22.17
CA LEU A 6 -59.72 -21.08 -23.21
C LEU A 6 -58.70 -19.94 -23.15
N THR A 7 -58.30 -19.44 -24.32
CA THR A 7 -57.49 -18.21 -24.46
C THR A 7 -58.25 -17.14 -25.26
N LEU A 8 -58.69 -16.05 -24.61
CA LEU A 8 -59.39 -14.93 -25.27
C LEU A 8 -58.43 -13.98 -25.99
N LEU A 9 -58.69 -13.69 -27.27
CA LEU A 9 -57.95 -12.74 -28.12
C LEU A 9 -58.75 -11.42 -28.26
N GLY A 10 -58.15 -10.27 -27.94
CA GLY A 10 -58.83 -8.95 -27.93
C GLY A 10 -58.73 -8.25 -29.28
N PRO A 11 -59.75 -8.38 -30.14
CA PRO A 11 -60.85 -7.41 -30.11
C PRO A 11 -62.26 -8.04 -30.16
N SER A 12 -62.40 -9.35 -29.96
CA SER A 12 -63.69 -10.04 -30.05
C SER A 12 -64.68 -9.51 -29.01
N ARG A 13 -65.93 -9.28 -29.42
CA ARG A 13 -66.96 -8.84 -28.48
C ARG A 13 -67.25 -9.98 -27.51
N ILE A 14 -67.68 -9.63 -26.29
CA ILE A 14 -68.06 -10.62 -25.27
C ILE A 14 -69.19 -11.54 -25.79
N SER A 15 -70.07 -11.02 -26.64
CA SER A 15 -71.13 -11.79 -27.31
C SER A 15 -70.58 -12.92 -28.16
N ASP A 16 -69.43 -12.69 -28.79
CA ASP A 16 -68.85 -13.59 -29.79
C ASP A 16 -68.05 -14.72 -29.10
N THR A 17 -67.66 -14.51 -27.84
CA THR A 17 -66.85 -15.45 -27.04
C THR A 17 -67.60 -15.99 -25.81
N TYR A 18 -68.87 -15.62 -25.62
CA TYR A 18 -69.68 -15.99 -24.46
C TYR A 18 -69.73 -17.50 -24.22
N ASN A 19 -69.98 -18.29 -25.28
CA ASN A 19 -70.05 -19.75 -25.16
C ASN A 19 -68.71 -20.35 -24.75
N ASP A 20 -67.61 -19.88 -25.33
CA ASP A 20 -66.27 -20.36 -25.02
C ASP A 20 -65.91 -20.02 -23.57
N ILE A 21 -66.21 -18.80 -23.12
CA ILE A 21 -65.97 -18.36 -21.74
C ILE A 21 -66.71 -19.27 -20.77
N ASN A 22 -67.97 -19.58 -21.03
CA ASN A 22 -68.76 -20.47 -20.18
C ASN A 22 -68.17 -21.89 -20.16
N LEU A 23 -67.82 -22.44 -21.32
CA LEU A 23 -67.14 -23.75 -21.40
C LEU A 23 -65.84 -23.78 -20.58
N ALA A 24 -65.11 -22.67 -20.54
CA ALA A 24 -63.87 -22.58 -19.78
C ALA A 24 -64.10 -22.48 -18.26
N PHE A 25 -65.14 -21.78 -17.83
CA PHE A 25 -65.57 -21.76 -16.43
C PHE A 25 -66.10 -23.13 -16.00
N ASP A 26 -66.87 -23.80 -16.85
CA ASP A 26 -67.36 -25.17 -16.61
C ASP A 26 -66.19 -26.16 -16.49
N GLY A 27 -65.15 -26.01 -17.31
CA GLY A 27 -63.94 -26.82 -17.21
C GLY A 27 -63.16 -26.64 -15.90
N ILE A 28 -63.00 -25.39 -15.42
CA ILE A 28 -62.38 -25.12 -14.12
C ILE A 28 -63.23 -25.69 -12.99
N GLN A 29 -64.56 -25.48 -13.05
CA GLN A 29 -65.48 -26.03 -12.07
C GLN A 29 -65.37 -27.56 -12.03
N GLY A 30 -65.26 -28.22 -13.19
CA GLY A 30 -65.01 -29.65 -13.30
C GLY A 30 -63.69 -30.11 -12.65
N ASP A 31 -62.58 -29.38 -12.84
CA ASP A 31 -61.31 -29.70 -12.16
C ASP A 31 -61.41 -29.54 -10.64
N PHE A 32 -62.07 -28.49 -10.16
CA PHE A 32 -62.31 -28.27 -8.73
C PHE A 32 -63.21 -29.34 -8.14
N ASP A 33 -64.31 -29.65 -8.82
CA ASP A 33 -65.25 -30.70 -8.42
C ASP A 33 -64.58 -32.07 -8.45
N ASN A 34 -63.73 -32.36 -9.43
CA ASN A 34 -62.93 -33.59 -9.47
C ASN A 34 -61.91 -33.66 -8.33
N HIS A 35 -61.27 -32.55 -7.96
CA HIS A 35 -60.34 -32.51 -6.83
C HIS A 35 -61.09 -32.74 -5.50
N VAL A 36 -62.23 -32.08 -5.29
CA VAL A 36 -63.10 -32.26 -4.12
C VAL A 36 -63.72 -33.67 -4.09
N ALA A 37 -64.08 -34.23 -5.25
CA ALA A 37 -64.65 -35.57 -5.38
C ALA A 37 -63.61 -36.68 -5.26
N ASN A 38 -62.31 -36.39 -5.34
CA ASN A 38 -61.23 -37.35 -5.13
C ASN A 38 -61.04 -37.69 -3.64
N ASN A 39 -62.13 -38.09 -2.99
CA ASN A 39 -62.18 -38.66 -1.66
C ASN A 39 -61.76 -40.14 -1.65
N SER A 40 -61.17 -40.62 -2.76
CA SER A 40 -60.74 -42.00 -2.93
C SER A 40 -59.23 -42.21 -3.10
N GLY A 41 -58.48 -41.15 -3.43
CA GLY A 41 -57.03 -41.16 -3.59
C GLY A 41 -56.26 -40.56 -2.39
N ALA A 42 -55.12 -39.93 -2.67
CA ALA A 42 -54.16 -39.46 -1.67
C ALA A 42 -54.69 -38.41 -0.67
N HIS A 43 -55.77 -37.68 -1.00
CA HIS A 43 -56.39 -36.68 -0.10
C HIS A 43 -57.64 -37.20 0.65
N GLY A 44 -58.08 -38.44 0.36
CA GLY A 44 -59.19 -39.09 1.07
C GLY A 44 -58.74 -39.77 2.36
N ALA A 45 -58.19 -39.01 3.30
CA ALA A 45 -57.77 -39.54 4.60
C ALA A 45 -59.00 -40.12 5.34
N THR A 46 -58.83 -41.20 6.09
CA THR A 46 -59.93 -41.85 6.81
C THR A 46 -59.53 -42.23 8.22
N SER A 47 -60.51 -42.27 9.11
CA SER A 47 -60.37 -42.79 10.48
C SER A 47 -60.47 -44.32 10.54
N ALA A 48 -60.83 -44.99 9.44
CA ALA A 48 -60.83 -46.43 9.30
C ALA A 48 -59.45 -46.95 8.84
N ALA A 49 -59.11 -48.18 9.20
CA ALA A 49 -57.88 -48.85 8.76
C ALA A 49 -58.00 -49.33 7.30
N THR A 50 -58.13 -48.40 6.36
CA THR A 50 -58.26 -48.68 4.93
C THR A 50 -56.89 -48.58 4.25
N ALA A 51 -56.50 -49.63 3.52
CA ALA A 51 -55.26 -49.65 2.75
C ALA A 51 -55.21 -48.49 1.73
N ASN A 52 -53.99 -48.02 1.41
CA ASN A 52 -53.73 -46.95 0.44
C ASN A 52 -54.40 -45.60 0.75
N ARG A 53 -54.77 -45.35 2.01
CA ARG A 53 -55.29 -44.07 2.50
C ARG A 53 -54.39 -43.47 3.58
N LEU A 54 -54.36 -42.15 3.66
CA LEU A 54 -53.73 -41.45 4.79
C LEU A 54 -54.53 -41.67 6.08
N MET A 55 -53.83 -41.85 7.20
CA MET A 55 -54.45 -42.03 8.51
C MET A 55 -54.96 -40.69 9.07
N GLN A 56 -56.22 -40.65 9.53
CA GLN A 56 -56.71 -39.57 10.39
C GLN A 56 -56.62 -39.96 11.86
N ARG A 57 -56.24 -38.98 12.69
CA ARG A 57 -56.36 -39.10 14.15
C ARG A 57 -57.75 -38.66 14.58
N ASP A 58 -58.32 -39.32 15.57
CA ASP A 58 -59.56 -38.86 16.22
C ASP A 58 -59.31 -37.64 17.12
N ALA A 59 -60.36 -37.13 17.76
CA ALA A 59 -60.29 -35.97 18.67
C ALA A 59 -59.38 -36.19 19.89
N GLN A 60 -59.01 -37.44 20.20
CA GLN A 60 -58.07 -37.81 21.27
C GLN A 60 -56.68 -38.17 20.73
N GLY A 61 -56.41 -37.94 19.44
CA GLY A 61 -55.11 -38.19 18.82
C GLY A 61 -54.83 -39.64 18.43
N ARG A 62 -55.81 -40.55 18.50
CA ARG A 62 -55.63 -41.98 18.22
C ARG A 62 -55.84 -42.27 16.74
N ALA A 63 -55.09 -43.22 16.19
CA ALA A 63 -55.23 -43.70 14.82
C ALA A 63 -55.59 -45.20 14.81
N LYS A 64 -56.40 -45.63 13.84
CA LYS A 64 -56.70 -47.05 13.60
C LYS A 64 -55.82 -47.59 12.49
N VAL A 65 -55.13 -48.69 12.75
CA VAL A 65 -54.34 -49.44 11.77
C VAL A 65 -54.86 -50.88 11.66
N ALA A 66 -54.58 -51.55 10.55
CA ALA A 66 -54.93 -52.95 10.34
C ALA A 66 -54.11 -53.85 11.30
N ALA A 67 -54.48 -55.14 11.38
CA ALA A 67 -53.66 -56.10 12.13
C ALA A 67 -52.27 -56.20 11.49
N PRO A 68 -51.19 -56.23 12.29
CA PRO A 68 -49.85 -56.45 11.75
C PRO A 68 -49.78 -57.85 11.12
N ASN A 69 -49.13 -57.95 9.96
CA ASN A 69 -48.85 -59.20 9.24
C ASN A 69 -47.34 -59.49 9.21
N ALA A 70 -46.50 -58.48 9.32
CA ALA A 70 -45.05 -58.57 9.39
C ALA A 70 -44.50 -57.97 10.70
N SER A 71 -43.25 -58.29 11.03
CA SER A 71 -42.60 -57.88 12.28
C SER A 71 -42.29 -56.38 12.35
N ASP A 72 -42.21 -55.70 11.21
CA ASP A 72 -41.96 -54.27 11.06
C ASP A 72 -43.24 -53.42 10.95
N ASP A 73 -44.42 -54.05 11.04
CA ASP A 73 -45.71 -53.35 11.11
C ASP A 73 -45.95 -52.68 12.47
N ILE A 74 -46.81 -51.65 12.48
CA ILE A 74 -47.22 -50.98 13.72
C ILE A 74 -48.13 -51.92 14.53
N ALA A 75 -47.70 -52.28 15.75
CA ALA A 75 -48.51 -53.09 16.65
C ALA A 75 -49.79 -52.36 17.09
N ARG A 76 -50.92 -53.09 17.11
CA ARG A 76 -52.17 -52.59 17.71
C ARG A 76 -52.16 -52.84 19.21
N LYS A 77 -52.88 -52.00 19.96
CA LYS A 77 -53.10 -52.20 21.40
C LYS A 77 -53.63 -53.61 21.71
N ALA A 78 -54.51 -54.16 20.87
CA ALA A 78 -55.04 -55.51 21.02
C ALA A 78 -53.96 -56.60 21.03
N GLU A 79 -52.95 -56.50 20.15
CA GLU A 79 -51.85 -57.47 20.11
C GLU A 79 -50.95 -57.35 21.35
N VAL A 80 -50.66 -56.11 21.76
CA VAL A 80 -49.86 -55.83 22.96
C VAL A 80 -50.57 -56.31 24.22
N ASP A 81 -51.87 -56.04 24.36
CA ASP A 81 -52.68 -56.50 25.49
C ASP A 81 -52.77 -58.04 25.52
N ALA A 82 -52.92 -58.69 24.36
CA ALA A 82 -52.95 -60.14 24.26
C ALA A 82 -51.60 -60.76 24.67
N ALA A 83 -50.48 -60.19 24.22
CA ALA A 83 -49.14 -60.65 24.59
C ALA A 83 -48.88 -60.48 26.10
N ILE A 84 -49.27 -59.34 26.68
CA ILE A 84 -49.16 -59.09 28.13
C ILE A 84 -50.03 -60.08 28.91
N THR A 85 -51.26 -60.33 28.45
CA THR A 85 -52.17 -61.29 29.09
C THR A 85 -51.59 -62.70 29.05
N ALA A 86 -51.06 -63.14 27.90
CA ALA A 86 -50.42 -64.44 27.76
C ALA A 86 -49.20 -64.59 28.68
N ALA A 87 -48.35 -63.55 28.77
CA ALA A 87 -47.22 -63.53 29.69
C ALA A 87 -47.65 -63.57 31.16
N ALA A 88 -48.71 -62.86 31.53
CA ALA A 88 -49.27 -62.89 32.88
C ALA A 88 -49.84 -64.28 33.23
N MET A 89 -50.51 -64.93 32.29
CA MET A 89 -51.00 -66.31 32.46
C MET A 89 -49.86 -67.30 32.61
N ASP A 90 -48.83 -67.24 31.78
CA ASP A 90 -47.63 -68.09 31.87
C ASP A 90 -46.93 -67.92 33.22
N ALA A 91 -46.76 -66.68 33.69
CA ALA A 91 -46.19 -66.39 35.00
C ALA A 91 -47.04 -67.01 36.13
N SER A 92 -48.37 -66.88 36.06
CA SER A 92 -49.28 -67.47 37.05
C SER A 92 -49.25 -69.00 37.03
N SER A 93 -49.18 -69.62 35.86
CA SER A 93 -49.10 -71.08 35.72
C SER A 93 -47.79 -71.63 36.27
N LYS A 94 -46.66 -70.97 35.97
CA LYS A 94 -45.35 -71.33 36.54
C LYS A 94 -45.32 -71.17 38.05
N MET A 95 -45.89 -70.07 38.56
CA MET A 95 -46.01 -69.86 40.00
C MET A 95 -46.84 -70.97 40.65
N ALA A 96 -47.97 -71.37 40.06
CA ALA A 96 -48.79 -72.46 40.59
C ALA A 96 -48.05 -73.80 40.60
N SER A 97 -47.28 -74.11 39.54
CA SER A 97 -46.43 -75.31 39.52
C SER A 97 -45.38 -75.29 40.63
N VAL A 98 -44.68 -74.17 40.80
CA VAL A 98 -43.67 -74.00 41.86
C VAL A 98 -44.29 -74.16 43.24
N HIS A 99 -45.48 -73.60 43.49
CA HIS A 99 -46.19 -73.77 44.75
C HIS A 99 -46.64 -75.22 44.96
N ALA A 100 -47.15 -75.89 43.93
CA ALA A 100 -47.52 -77.30 44.02
C ALA A 100 -46.32 -78.20 44.34
N ASP A 101 -45.16 -77.93 43.73
CA ASP A 101 -43.91 -78.62 44.05
C ASP A 101 -43.46 -78.34 45.49
N LEU A 102 -43.59 -77.09 45.95
CA LEU A 102 -43.25 -76.69 47.31
C LEU A 102 -44.21 -77.27 48.37
N ASP A 103 -45.50 -77.35 48.06
CA ASP A 103 -46.51 -77.95 48.93
C ASP A 103 -46.35 -79.47 48.98
N ALA A 104 -46.08 -80.12 47.85
CA ALA A 104 -45.72 -81.53 47.79
C ALA A 104 -44.42 -81.82 48.57
N HIS A 105 -43.47 -80.88 48.52
CA HIS A 105 -42.26 -80.94 49.34
C HIS A 105 -42.65 -80.84 50.84
N THR A 106 -43.32 -79.78 51.29
CA THR A 106 -43.66 -79.59 52.72
C THR A 106 -44.59 -80.65 53.30
N GLY A 107 -45.44 -81.29 52.48
CA GLY A 107 -46.31 -82.40 52.88
C GLY A 107 -45.67 -83.79 52.82
N ASN A 108 -44.47 -83.91 52.27
CA ASN A 108 -43.75 -85.19 52.24
C ASN A 108 -43.21 -85.51 53.64
N ALA A 109 -43.79 -86.53 54.28
CA ALA A 109 -43.24 -87.07 55.53
C ALA A 109 -41.85 -87.73 55.33
N ASP A 110 -41.44 -87.97 54.09
CA ASP A 110 -40.06 -88.31 53.77
C ASP A 110 -39.20 -87.05 53.77
N ILE A 111 -38.21 -87.07 54.65
CA ILE A 111 -37.19 -86.06 54.86
C ILE A 111 -36.67 -85.47 53.52
N HIS A 112 -36.56 -84.14 53.46
CA HIS A 112 -35.82 -83.36 52.45
C HIS A 112 -34.33 -83.67 52.49
N THR A 113 -34.03 -84.86 52.00
CA THR A 113 -32.72 -85.46 51.99
C THR A 113 -32.45 -85.96 50.60
N SER A 114 -31.20 -85.79 50.17
CA SER A 114 -30.69 -86.42 48.97
C SER A 114 -30.90 -87.93 49.00
N ALA A 115 -30.93 -88.58 47.84
CA ALA A 115 -31.00 -90.04 47.74
C ALA A 115 -29.91 -90.74 48.59
N VAL A 116 -28.76 -90.09 48.73
CA VAL A 116 -27.64 -90.54 49.57
C VAL A 116 -28.00 -90.48 51.05
N GLU A 117 -28.60 -89.39 51.52
CA GLU A 117 -29.02 -89.24 52.91
C GLU A 117 -30.18 -90.19 53.25
N LYS A 118 -31.15 -90.41 52.35
CA LYS A 118 -32.16 -91.47 52.52
C LYS A 118 -31.52 -92.85 52.68
N THR A 119 -30.50 -93.16 51.87
CA THR A 119 -29.76 -94.43 51.97
C THR A 119 -29.00 -94.55 53.29
N LYS A 120 -28.37 -93.46 53.75
CA LYS A 120 -27.70 -93.42 55.07
C LYS A 120 -28.68 -93.66 56.21
N LEU A 121 -29.86 -93.06 56.15
CA LEU A 121 -30.88 -93.19 57.20
C LEU A 121 -31.57 -94.56 57.20
N ALA A 122 -31.74 -95.20 56.04
CA ALA A 122 -32.31 -96.54 55.93
C ALA A 122 -31.46 -97.65 56.59
N GLY A 123 -30.14 -97.42 56.73
CA GLY A 123 -29.23 -98.34 57.40
C GLY A 123 -29.18 -98.21 58.94
N ILE A 124 -29.87 -97.22 59.51
CA ILE A 124 -29.88 -96.96 60.95
C ILE A 124 -30.99 -97.80 61.60
N ALA A 125 -30.63 -98.68 62.54
CA ALA A 125 -31.59 -99.53 63.25
C ALA A 125 -32.57 -98.71 64.10
N ALA A 126 -33.81 -99.18 64.22
CA ALA A 126 -34.83 -98.54 65.04
C ALA A 126 -34.36 -98.40 66.51
N GLY A 127 -34.35 -97.16 67.02
CA GLY A 127 -33.88 -96.84 68.37
C GLY A 127 -32.38 -96.47 68.47
N ALA A 128 -31.65 -96.38 67.36
CA ALA A 128 -30.32 -95.81 67.36
C ALA A 128 -30.39 -94.30 67.69
N GLU A 129 -29.71 -93.90 68.75
CA GLU A 129 -29.68 -92.51 69.21
C GLU A 129 -28.46 -91.78 68.66
N VAL A 130 -28.60 -90.47 68.49
CA VAL A 130 -27.48 -89.58 68.20
C VAL A 130 -26.56 -89.58 69.43
N ASN A 131 -25.27 -89.88 69.23
CA ASN A 131 -24.22 -89.92 70.27
C ASN A 131 -24.32 -91.10 71.27
N GLN A 132 -24.27 -92.35 70.80
CA GLN A 132 -24.08 -93.50 71.70
C GLN A 132 -22.66 -93.45 72.33
N ASN A 133 -22.53 -93.80 73.61
CA ASN A 133 -21.24 -93.79 74.33
C ASN A 133 -20.16 -94.54 73.52
N ALA A 134 -19.06 -93.87 73.16
CA ALA A 134 -17.93 -94.52 72.48
C ALA A 134 -17.28 -95.62 73.34
N PHE A 135 -17.46 -95.56 74.67
CA PHE A 135 -17.06 -96.58 75.65
C PHE A 135 -18.10 -96.64 76.79
N SER A 136 -18.47 -97.84 77.26
CA SER A 136 -19.37 -97.98 78.42
C SER A 136 -18.62 -97.97 79.75
N LYS A 137 -17.42 -98.58 79.77
CA LYS A 137 -16.51 -98.62 80.91
C LYS A 137 -15.05 -98.77 80.48
N ILE A 138 -14.11 -98.23 81.26
CA ILE A 138 -12.67 -98.47 81.14
C ILE A 138 -12.17 -99.06 82.47
N GLY A 139 -11.73 -100.32 82.43
CA GLY A 139 -11.21 -101.03 83.60
C GLY A 139 -9.68 -101.05 83.60
N VAL A 140 -9.08 -100.78 84.76
CA VAL A 140 -7.65 -100.97 85.02
C VAL A 140 -7.53 -101.90 86.23
N THR A 141 -6.85 -103.03 86.08
CA THR A 141 -6.74 -104.04 87.15
C THR A 141 -6.26 -103.43 88.47
N GLY A 142 -7.04 -103.60 89.53
CA GLY A 142 -6.73 -103.06 90.86
C GLY A 142 -7.23 -101.62 91.10
N GLN A 143 -7.96 -101.02 90.15
CA GLN A 143 -8.61 -99.71 90.29
C GLN A 143 -10.13 -99.82 90.03
N PRO A 144 -10.94 -98.87 90.52
CA PRO A 144 -12.36 -98.77 90.15
C PRO A 144 -12.53 -98.52 88.65
N ASP A 145 -13.55 -99.14 88.05
CA ASP A 145 -13.92 -98.91 86.65
C ASP A 145 -14.32 -97.44 86.44
N ILE A 146 -13.84 -96.83 85.35
CA ILE A 146 -14.32 -95.52 84.89
C ILE A 146 -15.55 -95.76 84.02
N VAL A 147 -16.74 -95.44 84.54
CA VAL A 147 -18.03 -95.62 83.87
C VAL A 147 -18.47 -94.31 83.23
N ALA A 148 -18.97 -94.35 81.99
CA ALA A 148 -19.48 -93.17 81.29
C ALA A 148 -20.77 -92.67 81.95
N GLY A 149 -20.77 -91.41 82.40
CA GLY A 149 -21.90 -90.76 83.09
C GLY A 149 -22.92 -90.09 82.18
N SER A 150 -22.58 -89.87 80.91
CA SER A 150 -23.50 -89.29 79.91
C SER A 150 -23.19 -89.80 78.50
N LYS A 151 -24.11 -89.52 77.57
CA LYS A 151 -24.04 -89.92 76.15
C LYS A 151 -22.84 -89.31 75.38
N THR A 152 -22.25 -88.24 75.89
CA THR A 152 -21.10 -87.54 75.28
C THR A 152 -19.91 -87.47 76.23
N ASP A 153 -19.78 -88.45 77.14
CA ASP A 153 -18.75 -88.40 78.16
C ASP A 153 -17.33 -88.51 77.59
N THR A 154 -16.36 -87.95 78.32
CA THR A 154 -14.97 -87.84 77.86
C THR A 154 -14.03 -88.62 78.77
N VAL A 155 -13.21 -89.49 78.18
CA VAL A 155 -12.09 -90.11 78.90
C VAL A 155 -10.98 -89.08 79.02
N SER A 156 -10.76 -88.56 80.23
CA SER A 156 -9.63 -87.66 80.50
C SER A 156 -8.40 -88.46 80.91
N ILE A 157 -7.39 -88.52 80.05
CA ILE A 157 -6.11 -89.17 80.36
C ILE A 157 -5.12 -88.08 80.77
N LYS A 158 -4.79 -88.02 82.07
CA LYS A 158 -3.88 -87.03 82.62
C LYS A 158 -2.48 -87.60 82.78
N GLY A 159 -1.49 -86.96 82.18
CA GLY A 159 -0.08 -87.25 82.46
C GLY A 159 0.27 -86.94 83.91
N GLY A 160 0.80 -87.91 84.65
CA GLY A 160 1.38 -87.72 85.97
C GLY A 160 2.79 -87.12 85.90
N THR A 161 3.45 -86.96 87.04
CA THR A 161 4.86 -86.56 87.07
C THR A 161 5.70 -87.54 86.28
N GLY A 162 6.33 -87.05 85.22
CA GLY A 162 7.20 -87.84 84.36
C GLY A 162 6.49 -88.72 83.33
N ILE A 163 5.22 -88.46 83.03
CA ILE A 163 4.49 -89.05 81.90
C ILE A 163 3.81 -87.92 81.13
N THR A 164 4.14 -87.76 79.86
CA THR A 164 3.39 -86.92 78.92
C THR A 164 2.45 -87.80 78.12
N VAL A 165 1.19 -87.39 78.05
CA VAL A 165 0.18 -88.02 77.20
C VAL A 165 -0.07 -87.07 76.04
N SER A 166 0.07 -87.57 74.81
CA SER A 166 -0.29 -86.84 73.60
C SER A 166 -1.30 -87.63 72.77
N THR A 167 -2.04 -86.94 71.90
CA THR A 167 -3.07 -87.54 71.05
C THR A 167 -2.86 -87.11 69.60
N ASN A 168 -3.04 -88.02 68.66
CA ASN A 168 -3.08 -87.72 67.23
C ASN A 168 -4.49 -88.00 66.69
N ALA A 169 -5.24 -86.93 66.47
CA ALA A 169 -6.62 -87.01 65.97
C ALA A 169 -6.72 -87.50 64.52
N THR A 170 -5.63 -87.48 63.74
CA THR A 170 -5.60 -87.92 62.34
C THR A 170 -5.35 -89.43 62.25
N SER A 171 -4.31 -89.94 62.91
CA SER A 171 -4.01 -91.38 62.98
C SER A 171 -4.89 -92.16 63.96
N LYS A 172 -5.69 -91.44 64.77
CA LYS A 172 -6.58 -92.00 65.81
C LYS A 172 -5.83 -92.71 66.95
N GLU A 173 -4.67 -92.16 67.33
CA GLU A 173 -3.81 -92.74 68.37
C GLU A 173 -3.74 -91.84 69.62
N VAL A 174 -3.62 -92.47 70.78
CA VAL A 174 -3.22 -91.84 72.03
C VAL A 174 -1.87 -92.41 72.41
N THR A 175 -0.86 -91.56 72.55
CA THR A 175 0.51 -91.95 72.89
C THR A 175 0.82 -91.53 74.31
N ILE A 176 1.16 -92.49 75.16
CA ILE A 176 1.58 -92.25 76.53
C ILE A 176 3.10 -92.43 76.57
N THR A 177 3.82 -91.34 76.84
CA THR A 177 5.28 -91.27 76.81
C THR A 177 5.80 -90.92 78.19
N ALA A 178 6.79 -91.65 78.71
CA ALA A 178 7.49 -91.22 79.91
C ALA A 178 8.36 -89.97 79.61
N THR A 179 8.29 -88.92 80.44
CA THR A 179 8.97 -87.62 80.26
C THR A 179 9.66 -87.07 81.51
N GLY A 180 9.71 -87.84 82.61
CA GLY A 180 10.46 -87.50 83.83
C GLY A 180 11.83 -88.16 83.84
N THR A 181 12.65 -87.86 84.86
CA THR A 181 13.92 -88.56 85.12
C THR A 181 13.75 -90.05 85.50
N SER A 182 12.52 -90.57 85.43
CA SER A 182 12.29 -91.98 85.12
C SER A 182 12.67 -92.22 83.64
N THR A 183 13.97 -92.39 83.38
CA THR A 183 14.70 -92.44 82.09
C THR A 183 13.95 -92.94 80.85
N PRO A 184 13.80 -92.08 79.82
CA PRO A 184 13.83 -92.41 78.38
C PRO A 184 15.06 -91.78 77.67
N GLY A 185 15.65 -92.43 76.65
CA GLY A 185 16.97 -92.12 76.04
C GLY A 185 17.17 -90.79 75.22
N ALA A 186 18.44 -90.52 74.83
CA ALA A 186 19.08 -89.24 74.37
C ALA A 186 18.57 -88.53 73.08
N HIS A 187 18.92 -87.28 72.67
CA HIS A 187 19.24 -85.92 73.23
C HIS A 187 19.41 -84.98 71.99
N ALA A 188 18.53 -84.01 71.72
CA ALA A 188 18.65 -83.15 70.52
C ALA A 188 18.15 -81.69 70.66
N ALA A 189 17.65 -81.27 71.83
CA ALA A 189 16.97 -79.97 71.96
C ALA A 189 17.74 -78.91 72.77
N SER A 190 19.03 -79.11 73.03
CA SER A 190 19.90 -78.18 73.76
C SER A 190 20.50 -77.06 72.90
N HIS A 191 20.06 -76.89 71.65
CA HIS A 191 20.58 -75.85 70.76
C HIS A 191 20.02 -74.46 71.13
N ILE A 192 20.53 -73.89 72.22
CA ILE A 192 20.43 -72.46 72.54
C ILE A 192 21.83 -71.85 72.55
N THR A 193 21.92 -70.55 72.27
CA THR A 193 23.18 -69.79 72.25
C THR A 193 23.89 -69.87 73.61
N GLY A 194 25.05 -70.53 73.66
CA GLY A 194 25.84 -70.78 74.88
C GLY A 194 25.71 -72.20 75.48
N GLY A 195 24.95 -73.11 74.86
CA GLY A 195 24.93 -74.53 75.22
C GLY A 195 26.17 -75.29 74.72
N SER A 196 26.31 -76.56 75.13
CA SER A 196 27.42 -77.44 74.71
C SER A 196 27.36 -77.89 73.24
N ASP A 197 26.36 -77.41 72.47
CA ASP A 197 26.03 -77.83 71.11
C ASP A 197 25.56 -76.62 70.26
N VAL A 198 26.49 -76.00 69.52
CA VAL A 198 26.34 -74.67 68.88
C VAL A 198 26.14 -74.72 67.35
N ILE A 199 25.26 -73.85 66.82
CA ILE A 199 25.03 -73.62 65.37
C ILE A 199 26.14 -72.70 64.79
N PRO A 200 26.71 -72.98 63.59
CA PRO A 200 27.80 -72.19 63.00
C PRO A 200 27.43 -70.81 62.42
N ASP A 201 26.15 -70.44 62.40
CA ASP A 201 25.68 -69.21 61.74
C ASP A 201 25.94 -67.96 62.58
N ALA A 202 26.48 -66.92 61.96
CA ALA A 202 26.82 -65.66 62.64
C ALA A 202 25.55 -64.84 62.93
N VAL A 203 25.23 -64.65 64.22
CA VAL A 203 24.08 -63.87 64.68
C VAL A 203 24.54 -62.51 65.24
N SER A 204 23.89 -61.43 64.80
CA SER A 204 24.18 -60.07 65.27
C SER A 204 23.87 -59.95 66.78
N GLY A 205 24.82 -59.44 67.56
CA GLY A 205 24.71 -59.32 69.02
C GLY A 205 24.93 -60.60 69.83
N GLY A 206 25.24 -61.73 69.19
CA GLY A 206 25.53 -63.00 69.86
C GLY A 206 26.97 -63.13 70.37
N ALA A 207 27.15 -63.88 71.46
CA ALA A 207 28.46 -64.26 72.01
C ALA A 207 28.99 -65.61 71.45
N SER A 208 28.29 -66.24 70.52
CA SER A 208 28.65 -67.55 69.95
C SER A 208 28.44 -67.61 68.43
N GLY A 209 29.45 -68.13 67.74
CA GLY A 209 29.58 -68.22 66.28
C GLY A 209 31.08 -68.16 65.87
N LEU A 210 31.41 -68.33 64.58
CA LEU A 210 32.79 -68.19 64.06
C LEU A 210 33.30 -66.74 64.02
N PHE A 211 32.40 -65.76 64.15
CA PHE A 211 32.71 -64.34 64.29
C PHE A 211 32.11 -63.82 65.59
N SER A 212 32.83 -62.94 66.29
CA SER A 212 32.24 -62.26 67.45
C SER A 212 31.06 -61.39 66.99
N GLY A 213 30.09 -61.11 67.87
CA GLY A 213 28.99 -60.18 67.55
C GLY A 213 29.50 -58.80 67.09
N VAL A 214 30.68 -58.38 67.55
CA VAL A 214 31.37 -57.17 67.09
C VAL A 214 31.89 -57.30 65.66
N ASP A 215 32.42 -58.47 65.29
CA ASP A 215 32.95 -58.71 63.94
C ASP A 215 31.84 -58.89 62.90
N LYS A 216 30.73 -59.54 63.26
CA LYS A 216 29.53 -59.60 62.42
C LYS A 216 28.92 -58.22 62.19
N ALA A 217 28.86 -57.36 63.22
CA ALA A 217 28.37 -55.99 63.08
C ALA A 217 29.24 -55.14 62.12
N LYS A 218 30.56 -55.37 62.08
CA LYS A 218 31.45 -54.74 61.10
C LYS A 218 31.16 -55.23 59.68
N LEU A 219 30.87 -56.52 59.51
CA LEU A 219 30.54 -57.12 58.21
C LEU A 219 29.15 -56.71 57.70
N ASP A 220 28.17 -56.54 58.59
CA ASP A 220 26.82 -56.06 58.26
C ASP A 220 26.82 -54.63 57.73
N GLY A 221 27.84 -53.85 58.09
CA GLY A 221 28.07 -52.52 57.56
C GLY A 221 28.87 -52.49 56.25
N MET A 222 29.38 -53.60 55.72
CA MET A 222 30.17 -53.59 54.49
C MET A 222 29.28 -53.79 53.28
N ALA A 223 29.39 -52.89 52.29
CA ALA A 223 28.66 -53.04 51.04
C ALA A 223 29.11 -54.30 50.27
N SER A 224 28.15 -55.08 49.78
CA SER A 224 28.40 -56.38 49.14
C SER A 224 28.50 -56.25 47.62
N GLY A 225 29.69 -56.48 47.06
CA GLY A 225 29.95 -56.55 45.61
C GLY A 225 30.85 -55.43 45.07
N PRO A 226 31.41 -55.57 43.85
CA PRO A 226 32.08 -54.45 43.17
C PRO A 226 31.10 -53.30 43.00
N ASP A 227 31.56 -52.06 43.18
CA ASP A 227 30.77 -50.82 43.04
C ASP A 227 29.61 -50.65 44.03
N SER A 228 29.61 -51.38 45.16
CA SER A 228 28.51 -51.36 46.14
C SER A 228 28.58 -50.24 47.19
N THR A 229 29.73 -49.57 47.32
CA THR A 229 29.94 -48.50 48.31
C THR A 229 29.06 -47.28 47.99
N THR A 230 28.05 -47.01 48.81
CA THR A 230 27.16 -45.84 48.67
C THR A 230 27.81 -44.57 49.22
N ASP A 231 27.31 -43.39 48.85
CA ASP A 231 27.79 -42.10 49.40
C ASP A 231 27.72 -42.04 50.94
N VAL A 232 26.73 -42.73 51.54
CA VAL A 232 26.61 -42.89 53.01
C VAL A 232 27.83 -43.59 53.60
N MET A 233 28.38 -44.58 52.89
CA MET A 233 29.58 -45.31 53.30
C MET A 233 30.87 -44.51 53.06
N ILE A 234 30.89 -43.66 52.03
CA ILE A 234 32.03 -42.79 51.70
C ILE A 234 32.15 -41.63 52.70
N GLY A 235 31.01 -41.19 53.24
CA GLY A 235 30.86 -40.08 54.20
C GLY A 235 31.08 -38.71 53.57
N ASP A 236 30.78 -37.66 54.33
CA ASP A 236 31.00 -36.28 53.91
C ASP A 236 32.49 -35.97 53.68
N ARG A 237 32.79 -35.22 52.62
CA ARG A 237 34.15 -34.81 52.27
C ARG A 237 34.28 -33.29 52.30
N THR A 238 35.16 -32.78 53.16
CA THR A 238 35.47 -31.35 53.22
C THR A 238 36.65 -31.03 52.30
N ALA A 239 36.38 -30.40 51.16
CA ALA A 239 37.43 -29.85 50.30
C ALA A 239 38.05 -28.58 50.94
N ASN A 240 39.34 -28.33 50.71
CA ASN A 240 40.05 -27.13 51.15
C ASN A 240 40.33 -26.19 49.96
N PRO A 241 39.55 -25.12 49.76
CA PRO A 241 39.73 -24.19 48.64
C PRO A 241 41.02 -23.36 48.70
N ALA A 242 41.79 -23.41 49.80
CA ALA A 242 43.09 -22.76 49.90
C ALA A 242 44.23 -23.61 49.32
N LEU A 243 43.99 -24.90 49.04
CA LEU A 243 45.04 -25.81 48.57
C LEU A 243 45.31 -25.61 47.07
N VAL A 244 46.51 -25.13 46.74
CA VAL A 244 46.95 -24.91 45.36
C VAL A 244 47.40 -26.25 44.73
N PRO A 245 47.05 -26.53 43.46
CA PRO A 245 47.57 -27.71 42.74
C PRO A 245 49.10 -27.67 42.62
N THR A 246 49.78 -28.76 42.98
CA THR A 246 51.25 -28.87 42.94
C THR A 246 51.77 -29.93 41.96
N GLY A 247 50.88 -30.71 41.34
CA GLY A 247 51.23 -31.78 40.41
C GLY A 247 50.01 -32.60 39.97
N LEU A 248 50.25 -33.75 39.36
CA LEU A 248 49.21 -34.62 38.77
C LEU A 248 48.86 -35.85 39.64
N THR A 249 49.31 -35.92 40.89
CA THR A 249 49.07 -37.08 41.79
C THR A 249 48.56 -36.60 43.14
N GLY A 250 47.46 -37.18 43.63
CA GLY A 250 46.86 -36.83 44.92
C GLY A 250 45.67 -37.71 45.29
N LYS A 251 45.23 -37.65 46.56
CA LYS A 251 44.00 -38.33 47.05
C LYS A 251 42.74 -37.66 46.44
N LEU A 252 41.60 -38.35 46.39
CA LEU A 252 40.35 -37.78 45.82
C LEU A 252 39.95 -36.44 46.48
N THR A 253 39.98 -36.33 47.81
CA THR A 253 39.69 -35.07 48.51
C THR A 253 40.69 -33.95 48.16
N GLN A 254 41.93 -34.31 47.84
CA GLN A 254 42.96 -33.35 47.42
C GLN A 254 42.68 -32.82 46.02
N TRP A 255 42.29 -33.70 45.09
CA TRP A 255 41.83 -33.30 43.76
C TRP A 255 40.60 -32.39 43.83
N LEU A 256 39.61 -32.72 44.66
CA LEU A 256 38.45 -31.84 44.89
C LEU A 256 38.88 -30.48 45.46
N SER A 257 39.81 -30.47 46.42
CA SER A 257 40.38 -29.24 46.97
C SER A 257 41.06 -28.38 45.89
N TRP A 258 41.81 -28.99 44.99
CA TRP A 258 42.43 -28.32 43.85
C TRP A 258 41.42 -27.74 42.86
N PHE A 259 40.37 -28.48 42.52
CA PHE A 259 39.30 -27.98 41.66
C PHE A 259 38.59 -26.78 42.28
N THR A 260 38.20 -26.87 43.56
CA THR A 260 37.53 -25.76 44.26
C THR A 260 38.44 -24.52 44.37
N ASN A 261 39.75 -24.70 44.57
CA ASN A 261 40.73 -23.62 44.52
C ASN A 261 40.79 -22.93 43.15
N ARG A 262 40.80 -23.70 42.05
CA ARG A 262 40.82 -23.14 40.69
C ARG A 262 39.53 -22.40 40.34
N ILE A 263 38.36 -22.95 40.69
CA ILE A 263 37.07 -22.28 40.47
C ILE A 263 37.01 -20.96 41.23
N LYS A 264 37.45 -20.94 42.50
CA LYS A 264 37.56 -19.71 43.30
C LYS A 264 38.50 -18.69 42.64
N ALA A 265 39.64 -19.13 42.12
CA ALA A 265 40.60 -18.26 41.44
C ALA A 265 40.06 -17.69 40.11
N ILE A 266 39.29 -18.48 39.35
CA ILE A 266 38.69 -18.07 38.07
C ILE A 266 37.56 -17.07 38.29
N THR A 267 36.70 -17.33 39.27
CA THR A 267 35.54 -16.47 39.56
C THR A 267 35.91 -15.23 40.37
N GLY A 268 37.01 -15.28 41.13
CA GLY A 268 37.42 -14.20 42.03
C GLY A 268 36.58 -14.07 43.29
N MET A 269 35.68 -15.03 43.56
CA MET A 269 34.75 -15.00 44.69
C MET A 269 35.41 -15.41 46.02
N THR A 270 34.73 -15.13 47.14
CA THR A 270 35.20 -15.52 48.47
C THR A 270 35.11 -17.04 48.67
N ASN A 271 34.03 -17.67 48.23
CA ASN A 271 33.86 -19.12 48.20
C ASN A 271 33.66 -19.62 46.77
N TRP A 272 33.99 -20.90 46.54
CA TRP A 272 33.87 -21.50 45.20
C TRP A 272 32.43 -21.84 44.81
N TRP A 273 31.51 -21.88 45.77
CA TRP A 273 30.07 -22.08 45.59
C TRP A 273 29.28 -20.77 45.55
N ASP A 274 29.92 -19.63 45.80
CA ASP A 274 29.26 -18.35 45.60
C ASP A 274 28.97 -18.17 44.11
N ASP A 275 27.83 -17.57 43.78
CA ASP A 275 27.46 -17.35 42.38
C ASP A 275 28.53 -16.54 41.65
N PRO A 276 28.95 -16.95 40.44
CA PRO A 276 29.91 -16.18 39.66
C PRO A 276 29.30 -14.80 39.30
N PRO A 277 30.12 -13.73 39.21
CA PRO A 277 29.63 -12.37 38.92
C PRO A 277 28.82 -12.24 37.62
N ALA A 278 29.07 -13.12 36.66
CA ALA A 278 28.33 -13.22 35.41
C ALA A 278 28.46 -14.63 34.84
N THR A 279 27.44 -15.09 34.10
CA THR A 279 27.52 -16.34 33.34
C THR A 279 28.41 -16.16 32.10
N LEU A 280 29.01 -17.23 31.60
CA LEU A 280 29.79 -17.18 30.34
C LEU A 280 28.94 -16.66 29.17
N SER A 281 27.67 -17.05 29.11
CA SER A 281 26.71 -16.56 28.11
C SER A 281 26.43 -15.05 28.26
N SER A 282 26.26 -14.56 29.49
CA SER A 282 26.10 -13.12 29.77
C SER A 282 27.37 -12.34 29.41
N LEU A 283 28.55 -12.84 29.76
CA LEU A 283 29.83 -12.25 29.34
C LEU A 283 29.99 -12.23 27.83
N ASN A 284 29.52 -13.25 27.11
CA ASN A 284 29.55 -13.28 25.65
C ASN A 284 28.56 -12.27 25.03
N THR A 285 27.41 -12.06 25.67
CA THR A 285 26.37 -11.12 25.22
C THR A 285 26.72 -9.67 25.55
N ASN A 286 27.40 -9.43 26.69
CA ASN A 286 27.76 -8.09 27.17
C ASN A 286 29.05 -7.53 26.54
N LYS A 287 29.80 -8.35 25.79
CA LYS A 287 30.96 -7.89 25.03
C LYS A 287 30.50 -7.26 23.71
N ALA A 288 31.13 -6.16 23.33
CA ALA A 288 30.96 -5.62 21.99
C ALA A 288 31.54 -6.61 20.94
N PRO A 289 30.84 -6.92 19.83
CA PRO A 289 31.39 -7.71 18.74
C PRO A 289 32.68 -7.10 18.18
N LEU A 290 33.65 -7.93 17.80
CA LEU A 290 34.93 -7.45 17.24
C LEU A 290 34.73 -6.73 15.89
N ASN A 291 33.82 -7.26 15.06
CA ASN A 291 33.48 -6.67 13.76
C ASN A 291 32.24 -5.80 13.90
N SER A 292 32.36 -4.53 13.55
CA SER A 292 31.26 -3.56 13.45
C SER A 292 30.32 -3.56 14.68
N PRO A 293 30.83 -3.29 15.90
CA PRO A 293 29.99 -3.22 17.07
C PRO A 293 28.94 -2.09 16.92
N ALA A 294 27.67 -2.42 17.11
CA ALA A 294 26.62 -1.43 17.25
C ALA A 294 26.73 -0.79 18.66
N LEU A 295 27.07 0.50 18.73
CA LEU A 295 27.12 1.25 19.98
C LEU A 295 25.74 1.88 20.26
N THR A 296 25.16 1.58 21.42
CA THR A 296 23.88 2.16 21.88
C THR A 296 24.07 2.98 23.16
N GLY A 297 23.18 3.93 23.44
CA GLY A 297 23.29 4.83 24.61
C GLY A 297 24.22 6.02 24.35
N THR A 298 24.95 6.47 25.38
CA THR A 298 25.97 7.53 25.29
C THR A 298 27.37 6.98 25.58
N PRO A 299 28.03 6.32 24.60
CA PRO A 299 29.38 5.77 24.79
C PRO A 299 30.38 6.87 25.15
N THR A 300 31.18 6.65 26.19
CA THR A 300 32.28 7.54 26.57
C THR A 300 33.60 6.98 26.05
N THR A 301 34.43 7.82 25.46
CA THR A 301 35.81 7.47 25.08
C THR A 301 36.77 8.48 25.72
N PRO A 302 38.03 8.10 26.03
CA PRO A 302 39.04 9.07 26.46
C PRO A 302 39.22 10.18 25.42
N THR A 303 39.34 11.43 25.86
CA THR A 303 39.56 12.59 24.97
C THR A 303 41.03 12.66 24.57
N ALA A 304 41.33 12.43 23.29
CA ALA A 304 42.68 12.59 22.75
C ALA A 304 43.08 14.09 22.66
N ALA A 305 44.37 14.35 22.42
CA ALA A 305 44.85 15.71 22.18
C ALA A 305 44.40 16.25 20.80
N VAL A 306 44.23 17.57 20.68
CA VAL A 306 43.85 18.24 19.42
C VAL A 306 44.90 17.96 18.33
N GLY A 307 44.45 17.65 17.12
CA GLY A 307 45.32 17.29 15.99
C GLY A 307 45.71 15.81 15.91
N THR A 308 45.25 14.97 16.84
CA THR A 308 45.47 13.51 16.78
C THR A 308 44.74 12.93 15.56
N SER A 309 45.50 12.38 14.60
CA SER A 309 44.97 11.73 13.40
C SER A 309 45.31 10.24 13.41
N THR A 310 44.49 9.46 14.11
CA THR A 310 44.62 8.00 14.22
C THR A 310 43.26 7.34 14.00
N THR A 311 43.20 6.01 14.08
CA THR A 311 41.96 5.23 13.98
C THR A 311 41.13 5.23 15.27
N GLN A 312 41.50 6.01 16.28
CA GLN A 312 40.71 6.17 17.51
C GLN A 312 39.36 6.84 17.22
N ILE A 313 38.32 6.45 17.97
CA ILE A 313 37.01 7.14 17.93
C ILE A 313 37.17 8.54 18.52
N ALA A 314 36.82 9.58 17.76
CA ALA A 314 36.85 10.96 18.24
C ALA A 314 35.78 11.20 19.32
N SER A 315 36.19 11.65 20.51
CA SER A 315 35.24 12.07 21.53
C SER A 315 34.57 13.40 21.13
N ALA A 316 33.33 13.64 21.57
CA ALA A 316 32.64 14.91 21.31
C ALA A 316 33.45 16.12 21.84
N GLN A 317 34.18 15.94 22.94
CA GLN A 317 35.06 16.97 23.51
C GLN A 317 36.23 17.30 22.58
N LEU A 318 36.86 16.30 21.94
CA LEU A 318 37.92 16.53 20.95
C LEU A 318 37.39 17.28 19.72
N VAL A 319 36.22 16.87 19.21
CA VAL A 319 35.58 17.54 18.07
C VAL A 319 35.29 19.00 18.41
N LYS A 320 34.69 19.27 19.58
CA LYS A 320 34.45 20.64 20.03
C LYS A 320 35.72 21.45 20.16
N ALA A 321 36.77 20.90 20.79
CA ALA A 321 38.05 21.58 20.93
C ALA A 321 38.72 21.87 19.57
N SER A 322 38.57 20.97 18.60
CA SER A 322 39.13 21.14 17.25
C SER A 322 38.36 22.20 16.45
N VAL A 323 37.03 22.25 16.59
CA VAL A 323 36.19 23.29 15.99
C VAL A 323 36.45 24.65 16.64
N ASP A 324 36.55 24.71 17.97
CA ASP A 324 36.85 25.96 18.68
C ASP A 324 38.23 26.49 18.27
N ALA A 325 39.22 25.61 18.11
CA ALA A 325 40.54 25.98 17.57
C ALA A 325 40.47 26.47 16.11
N HIS A 326 39.61 25.87 15.27
CA HIS A 326 39.39 26.30 13.89
C HIS A 326 38.72 27.68 13.81
N VAL A 327 37.75 27.95 14.70
CA VAL A 327 37.04 29.24 14.78
C VAL A 327 37.94 30.34 15.35
N ALA A 328 38.78 30.03 16.33
CA ALA A 328 39.71 30.97 16.94
C ALA A 328 40.90 31.33 16.03
N ALA A 329 41.22 30.48 15.04
CA ALA A 329 42.25 30.80 14.06
C ALA A 329 41.82 32.00 13.20
N ALA A 330 42.70 33.01 13.07
CA ALA A 330 42.40 34.22 12.31
C ALA A 330 42.24 33.96 10.79
N ASP A 331 42.91 32.94 10.28
CA ASP A 331 42.80 32.47 8.90
C ASP A 331 42.98 30.94 8.83
N PRO A 332 41.92 30.15 9.13
CA PRO A 332 42.00 28.70 9.11
C PRO A 332 42.01 28.11 7.69
N HIS A 333 41.87 28.96 6.65
CA HIS A 333 41.82 28.56 5.25
C HIS A 333 42.67 29.50 4.39
N THR A 334 43.98 29.38 4.53
CA THR A 334 45.02 30.20 3.86
C THR A 334 45.02 30.19 2.33
N GLN A 335 44.17 29.37 1.71
CA GLN A 335 43.94 29.33 0.26
C GLN A 335 43.02 30.44 -0.25
N TYR A 336 42.34 31.14 0.65
CA TYR A 336 41.53 32.31 0.32
C TYR A 336 42.30 33.60 0.60
N ALA A 337 41.98 34.64 -0.16
CA ALA A 337 42.57 35.95 0.09
C ALA A 337 42.09 36.49 1.46
N PRO A 338 42.95 37.18 2.24
CA PRO A 338 42.58 37.71 3.55
C PRO A 338 41.30 38.53 3.51
N LYS A 339 40.41 38.35 4.51
CA LYS A 339 39.09 39.00 4.55
C LYS A 339 39.16 40.54 4.58
N ALA A 340 40.25 41.10 5.10
CA ALA A 340 40.51 42.53 5.09
C ALA A 340 41.79 42.82 4.28
N SER A 341 41.68 43.76 3.34
CA SER A 341 42.79 44.24 2.49
C SER A 341 43.58 43.13 1.78
N PRO A 342 42.95 42.21 1.02
CA PRO A 342 43.69 41.25 0.23
C PRO A 342 44.48 41.95 -0.87
N SER A 343 45.77 41.64 -0.99
CA SER A 343 46.61 42.07 -2.11
C SER A 343 46.45 41.07 -3.25
N PHE A 344 45.86 41.51 -4.37
CA PHE A 344 45.73 40.70 -5.58
C PHE A 344 46.88 41.01 -6.55
N THR A 345 47.66 40.01 -6.94
CA THR A 345 48.70 40.13 -7.97
C THR A 345 48.31 39.31 -9.20
N GLY A 346 47.79 39.98 -10.24
CA GLY A 346 47.34 39.37 -11.51
C GLY A 346 46.17 40.12 -12.16
N VAL A 347 45.87 39.84 -13.44
CA VAL A 347 44.71 40.43 -14.14
C VAL A 347 43.43 39.74 -13.65
N VAL A 348 42.56 40.49 -12.98
CA VAL A 348 41.25 40.01 -12.50
C VAL A 348 40.23 40.08 -13.64
N SER A 349 39.74 38.94 -14.13
CA SER A 349 38.60 38.89 -15.06
C SER A 349 37.30 38.59 -14.29
N SER A 350 36.43 39.60 -14.14
CA SER A 350 35.17 39.46 -13.41
C SER A 350 34.11 38.74 -14.25
N GLN A 351 33.52 37.66 -13.72
CA GLN A 351 32.30 37.03 -14.22
C GLN A 351 31.25 36.96 -13.09
N SER A 352 30.68 38.11 -12.70
CA SER A 352 29.28 38.19 -12.22
C SER A 352 28.84 39.65 -12.01
N THR A 353 27.57 39.88 -12.31
CA THR A 353 26.77 41.11 -12.22
C THR A 353 26.59 41.59 -10.78
N ALA A 354 26.99 42.83 -10.49
CA ALA A 354 26.64 43.53 -9.27
C ALA A 354 25.23 44.14 -9.38
N THR A 355 24.37 43.82 -8.42
CA THR A 355 23.12 44.54 -8.12
C THR A 355 23.49 45.82 -7.35
N LEU A 356 23.07 46.98 -7.85
CA LEU A 356 23.38 48.29 -7.26
C LEU A 356 22.34 48.69 -6.20
N GLY A 357 22.80 48.92 -4.96
CA GLY A 357 22.19 49.79 -3.94
C GLY A 357 20.98 49.24 -3.16
N SER A 358 21.13 49.01 -1.85
CA SER A 358 19.99 48.62 -1.00
C SER A 358 19.87 49.33 0.36
N ASN A 359 20.69 50.34 0.72
CA ASN A 359 20.52 51.05 1.99
C ASN A 359 20.61 52.58 1.86
N ALA A 360 19.69 53.28 2.53
CA ALA A 360 19.63 54.73 2.60
C ALA A 360 20.82 55.27 3.41
N GLY A 361 21.70 56.02 2.75
CA GLY A 361 22.98 56.50 3.29
C GLY A 361 24.19 55.98 2.52
N ASP A 362 24.04 54.99 1.63
CA ASP A 362 25.07 54.65 0.65
C ASP A 362 25.19 55.78 -0.36
N THR A 363 26.21 56.61 -0.16
CA THR A 363 26.67 57.54 -1.18
C THR A 363 27.53 56.72 -2.14
N VAL A 364 26.94 56.22 -3.22
CA VAL A 364 27.75 55.81 -4.38
C VAL A 364 28.34 57.10 -4.95
N GLU A 365 29.62 57.34 -4.69
CA GLU A 365 30.39 58.26 -5.51
C GLU A 365 30.44 57.70 -6.94
N LEU A 366 29.50 58.12 -7.79
CA LEU A 366 29.85 58.29 -9.18
C LEU A 366 30.85 59.45 -9.20
N ARG A 367 32.15 59.14 -9.17
CA ARG A 367 33.17 60.13 -9.50
C ARG A 367 32.82 60.73 -10.87
N LYS A 368 32.19 61.90 -10.86
CA LYS A 368 32.41 62.91 -11.89
C LYS A 368 33.75 63.52 -11.54
N GLU A 369 34.81 63.13 -12.24
CA GLU A 369 35.85 64.10 -12.56
C GLU A 369 36.10 64.05 -14.06
N ILE A 370 35.99 65.23 -14.66
CA ILE A 370 35.90 65.48 -16.09
C ILE A 370 37.25 65.18 -16.73
N GLY A 371 37.37 64.05 -17.41
CA GLY A 371 38.52 63.72 -18.25
C GLY A 371 38.04 62.98 -19.49
N SER A 372 38.26 63.58 -20.66
CA SER A 372 37.94 63.05 -21.98
C SER A 372 38.32 61.57 -22.11
N VAL A 373 37.34 60.68 -22.37
CA VAL A 373 37.62 59.38 -23.00
C VAL A 373 37.01 59.41 -24.39
N ASN A 374 37.87 59.83 -25.32
CA ASN A 374 37.69 59.74 -26.75
C ASN A 374 37.82 58.27 -27.16
N GLY A 375 36.72 57.51 -27.29
CA GLY A 375 36.78 56.12 -27.76
C GLY A 375 35.52 55.26 -27.56
N ASN A 376 34.69 55.18 -28.61
CA ASN A 376 33.75 54.10 -28.98
C ASN A 376 33.05 53.24 -27.90
N VAL A 377 31.84 53.65 -27.47
CA VAL A 377 30.84 52.77 -26.83
C VAL A 377 29.87 52.21 -27.89
N SER A 378 30.41 51.65 -28.97
CA SER A 378 29.63 51.09 -30.10
C SER A 378 29.06 49.68 -29.82
N GLY A 379 29.26 49.11 -28.62
CA GLY A 379 28.99 47.70 -28.36
C GLY A 379 27.65 47.35 -27.69
N LEU A 380 27.00 48.30 -27.00
CA LEU A 380 25.87 47.96 -26.11
C LEU A 380 24.48 48.13 -26.77
N ILE A 381 24.35 48.93 -27.84
CA ILE A 381 23.05 49.23 -28.47
C ILE A 381 22.58 48.10 -29.42
N THR A 382 23.48 47.21 -29.86
CA THR A 382 23.20 46.22 -30.91
C THR A 382 22.38 44.99 -30.45
N ARG A 383 22.25 44.71 -29.13
CA ARG A 383 21.61 43.47 -28.62
C ARG A 383 20.10 43.56 -28.32
N ILE A 384 19.43 44.70 -28.57
CA ILE A 384 17.97 44.87 -28.31
C ILE A 384 17.17 44.93 -29.63
N ARG A 385 17.24 43.89 -30.47
CA ARG A 385 16.24 43.66 -31.53
C ARG A 385 15.95 42.17 -31.70
N ARG A 386 14.83 41.67 -31.17
CA ARG A 386 14.16 40.47 -31.71
C ARG A 386 12.77 40.21 -31.12
N ALA A 387 11.74 40.18 -31.97
CA ALA A 387 10.75 39.09 -32.12
C ALA A 387 9.69 39.47 -33.20
N ILE A 388 9.29 38.49 -34.02
CA ILE A 388 8.54 38.58 -35.30
C ILE A 388 7.19 37.85 -35.16
N ALA A 389 6.11 38.34 -35.79
CA ALA A 389 5.07 37.50 -36.43
C ALA A 389 4.17 38.31 -37.39
N GLY A 390 4.14 37.93 -38.69
CA GLY A 390 3.03 38.21 -39.63
C GLY A 390 3.13 39.43 -40.56
N THR A 391 3.65 39.21 -41.78
CA THR A 391 3.44 39.99 -43.03
C THR A 391 3.52 41.53 -42.99
N GLY A 392 4.68 42.10 -43.37
CA GLY A 392 4.84 43.49 -43.82
C GLY A 392 6.18 44.10 -43.36
N TRP A 393 7.02 44.55 -44.30
CA TRP A 393 8.33 45.13 -43.98
C TRP A 393 8.21 46.49 -43.26
N VAL A 394 8.79 46.51 -42.07
CA VAL A 394 9.46 47.60 -41.33
C VAL A 394 9.41 49.01 -41.94
N ASN A 395 8.62 49.91 -41.33
CA ASN A 395 9.05 51.29 -41.13
C ASN A 395 9.58 51.39 -39.70
N ALA A 396 10.90 51.34 -39.54
CA ALA A 396 11.52 51.82 -38.31
C ALA A 396 11.46 53.34 -38.38
N ASP A 397 10.37 53.93 -37.88
CA ASP A 397 10.34 55.35 -37.62
C ASP A 397 11.50 55.65 -36.66
N VAL A 398 12.57 56.27 -37.17
CA VAL A 398 13.65 56.79 -36.33
C VAL A 398 13.09 58.04 -35.67
N ASP A 399 12.61 57.86 -34.44
CA ASP A 399 12.05 58.92 -33.65
C ASP A 399 13.19 59.67 -32.94
N ILE A 400 13.63 60.79 -33.52
CA ILE A 400 14.60 61.67 -32.87
C ILE A 400 13.85 62.54 -31.86
N LEU A 401 13.52 61.97 -30.72
CA LEU A 401 12.88 62.68 -29.62
C LEU A 401 13.95 63.50 -28.86
N ARG A 402 13.89 64.84 -28.91
CA ARG A 402 14.51 65.65 -27.84
C ARG A 402 13.63 65.53 -26.60
N ARG A 403 14.27 65.35 -25.45
CA ARG A 403 13.70 64.85 -24.18
C ARG A 403 12.32 65.41 -23.80
N THR A 404 11.54 64.48 -23.27
CA THR A 404 10.25 64.56 -22.57
C THR A 404 10.18 65.62 -21.47
N ASP A 405 9.31 66.60 -21.64
CA ASP A 405 8.17 66.74 -20.73
C ASP A 405 6.87 66.52 -21.54
N SER A 406 5.77 66.22 -20.85
CA SER A 406 4.57 65.62 -21.45
C SER A 406 3.69 66.59 -22.25
N THR A 407 4.17 67.80 -22.56
CA THR A 407 3.32 68.85 -23.18
C THR A 407 3.83 69.40 -24.51
N ASP A 408 5.04 69.08 -24.96
CA ASP A 408 5.52 69.54 -26.27
C ASP A 408 6.38 68.47 -26.97
N GLN A 409 5.73 67.54 -27.67
CA GLN A 409 6.43 66.56 -28.50
C GLN A 409 6.42 67.01 -29.97
N GLN A 410 7.55 67.55 -30.41
CA GLN A 410 7.82 67.75 -31.84
C GLN A 410 8.54 66.51 -32.37
N ARG A 411 7.84 65.73 -33.20
CA ARG A 411 8.39 64.52 -33.81
C ARG A 411 8.66 64.78 -35.29
N ILE A 412 9.91 64.61 -35.72
CA ILE A 412 10.27 64.56 -37.14
C ILE A 412 10.41 63.10 -37.52
N SER A 413 9.46 62.59 -38.29
CA SER A 413 9.43 61.20 -38.75
C SER A 413 9.71 61.16 -40.26
N PHE A 414 10.71 60.40 -40.67
CA PHE A 414 10.98 60.12 -42.09
C PHE A 414 10.25 58.83 -42.46
N ARG A 415 9.25 58.93 -43.33
CA ARG A 415 8.44 57.79 -43.78
C ARG A 415 9.21 57.00 -44.84
N GLY A 416 8.95 55.70 -44.90
CA GLY A 416 9.58 54.77 -45.85
C GLY A 416 9.25 55.01 -47.33
N ASP A 417 8.36 55.94 -47.65
CA ASP A 417 8.06 56.41 -49.01
C ASP A 417 8.96 57.59 -49.46
N GLY A 418 9.91 58.00 -48.61
CA GLY A 418 10.80 59.15 -48.85
C GLY A 418 10.20 60.50 -48.42
N GLY A 419 9.00 60.51 -47.82
CA GLY A 419 8.38 61.71 -47.26
C GLY A 419 8.83 62.03 -45.84
N MET A 420 8.97 63.32 -45.51
CA MET A 420 9.21 63.79 -44.14
C MET A 420 7.89 64.28 -43.52
N SER A 421 7.55 63.77 -42.34
CA SER A 421 6.33 64.08 -41.58
C SER A 421 6.71 64.70 -40.24
N ILE A 422 6.38 65.97 -40.04
CA ILE A 422 6.60 66.68 -38.77
C ILE A 422 5.26 66.73 -38.04
N VAL A 423 5.17 66.02 -36.91
CA VAL A 423 3.95 65.95 -36.09
C VAL A 423 4.19 66.77 -34.82
N GLY A 424 3.39 67.81 -34.64
CA GLY A 424 3.23 68.54 -33.37
C GLY A 424 1.76 68.60 -33.01
N THR A 425 1.44 68.67 -31.71
CA THR A 425 0.07 68.87 -31.22
C THR A 425 -0.51 70.19 -31.77
N ALA A 426 -1.83 70.29 -31.93
CA ALA A 426 -2.48 71.48 -32.48
C ALA A 426 -2.02 72.76 -31.74
N GLY A 427 -1.36 73.68 -32.46
CA GLY A 427 -0.76 74.90 -31.91
C GLY A 427 0.77 74.85 -31.71
N GLY A 428 1.42 73.71 -31.94
CA GLY A 428 2.88 73.58 -31.91
C GLY A 428 3.56 74.38 -33.02
N THR A 429 4.47 75.28 -32.65
CA THR A 429 5.26 76.07 -33.60
C THR A 429 6.55 75.30 -33.89
N LEU A 430 6.77 74.91 -35.15
CA LEU A 430 8.09 74.47 -35.60
C LEU A 430 8.98 75.71 -35.68
N ASP A 431 9.70 75.97 -34.60
CA ASP A 431 10.57 77.13 -34.49
C ASP A 431 11.88 76.88 -35.25
N LEU A 432 11.94 77.37 -36.48
CA LEU A 432 13.14 77.49 -37.29
C LEU A 432 13.51 78.97 -37.42
N GLU A 433 13.57 79.69 -36.29
CA GLU A 433 14.08 81.06 -36.22
C GLU A 433 15.38 81.17 -37.03
N ASN A 434 15.33 81.97 -38.11
CA ASN A 434 16.39 82.28 -39.11
C ASN A 434 16.48 81.44 -40.41
N ASN A 435 15.39 80.82 -40.90
CA ASN A 435 15.37 80.13 -42.21
C ASN A 435 14.62 80.90 -43.32
N HIS A 436 14.99 80.65 -44.59
CA HIS A 436 14.42 81.33 -45.78
C HIS A 436 12.92 81.05 -45.97
N LEU A 437 12.45 79.87 -45.57
CA LEU A 437 11.07 79.43 -45.74
C LEU A 437 10.62 78.75 -44.44
N HIS A 438 9.55 79.24 -43.84
CA HIS A 438 8.98 78.66 -42.61
C HIS A 438 7.46 78.60 -42.70
N VAL A 439 6.87 77.55 -42.10
CA VAL A 439 5.42 77.35 -42.07
C VAL A 439 4.95 77.56 -40.63
N LYS A 440 4.08 78.55 -40.42
CA LYS A 440 3.52 78.87 -39.10
C LYS A 440 2.01 79.02 -39.22
N ASN A 441 1.26 78.31 -38.36
CA ASN A 441 -0.21 78.32 -38.33
C ASN A 441 -0.86 78.01 -39.70
N GLY A 442 -0.23 77.15 -40.50
CA GLY A 442 -0.72 76.76 -41.84
C GLY A 442 -0.41 77.76 -42.97
N ASN A 443 0.24 78.89 -42.66
CA ASN A 443 0.67 79.88 -43.65
C ASN A 443 2.16 79.70 -43.98
N ILE A 444 2.52 80.01 -45.22
CA ILE A 444 3.91 80.01 -45.68
C ILE A 444 4.48 81.41 -45.49
N TYR A 445 5.61 81.50 -44.81
CA TYR A 445 6.37 82.73 -44.65
C TYR A 445 7.72 82.56 -45.34
N VAL A 446 8.15 83.59 -46.07
CA VAL A 446 9.46 83.65 -46.73
C VAL A 446 10.20 84.85 -46.16
N MET A 447 11.38 84.64 -45.58
CA MET A 447 12.15 85.67 -44.86
C MET A 447 11.30 86.46 -43.84
N GLY A 448 10.36 85.80 -43.16
CA GLY A 448 9.48 86.43 -42.18
C GLY A 448 8.23 87.14 -42.74
N VAL A 449 8.04 87.22 -44.07
CA VAL A 449 6.85 87.81 -44.71
C VAL A 449 5.86 86.72 -45.11
N GLU A 450 4.61 86.84 -44.66
CA GLU A 450 3.52 85.93 -45.03
C GLU A 450 3.26 85.98 -46.54
N GLN A 451 3.30 84.83 -47.20
CA GLN A 451 3.02 84.69 -48.63
C GLN A 451 1.51 84.50 -48.86
N ALA A 452 1.00 85.04 -49.96
CA ALA A 452 -0.39 84.82 -50.37
C ALA A 452 -0.63 83.32 -50.56
N ARG A 453 -1.74 82.81 -50.00
CA ARG A 453 -2.08 81.38 -50.09
C ARG A 453 -2.24 80.98 -51.56
N THR A 454 -1.49 79.98 -51.99
CA THR A 454 -1.56 79.40 -53.34
C THR A 454 -2.16 78.01 -53.27
N LYS A 455 -2.95 77.65 -54.28
CA LYS A 455 -3.42 76.26 -54.46
C LYS A 455 -3.35 75.87 -55.93
N VAL A 456 -3.31 74.58 -56.19
CA VAL A 456 -3.48 74.05 -57.53
C VAL A 456 -4.91 73.53 -57.63
N ASN A 457 -5.67 74.09 -58.57
CA ASN A 457 -7.04 73.66 -58.84
C ASN A 457 -7.11 73.19 -60.30
N ASN A 458 -7.44 71.91 -60.49
CA ASN A 458 -7.52 71.29 -61.82
C ASN A 458 -6.27 71.50 -62.71
N GLY A 459 -5.07 71.51 -62.11
CA GLY A 459 -3.79 71.68 -62.79
C GLY A 459 -3.36 73.13 -63.05
N ALA A 460 -4.21 74.12 -62.77
CA ALA A 460 -3.85 75.53 -62.82
C ALA A 460 -3.44 76.05 -61.43
N LEU A 461 -2.34 76.80 -61.39
CA LEU A 461 -1.93 77.54 -60.20
C LEU A 461 -2.87 78.72 -59.97
N GLU A 462 -3.53 78.74 -58.81
CA GLU A 462 -4.39 79.83 -58.36
C GLU A 462 -3.81 80.55 -57.13
N PHE A 463 -3.92 81.88 -57.08
CA PHE A 463 -3.48 82.73 -55.97
C PHE A 463 -4.68 83.37 -55.24
N TRP A 464 -4.61 83.43 -53.89
CA TRP A 464 -5.63 84.10 -53.05
C TRP A 464 -5.43 85.61 -53.03
N ASP A 465 -6.43 86.38 -53.48
CA ASP A 465 -6.37 87.84 -53.55
C ASP A 465 -6.88 88.57 -52.29
N GLY A 466 -7.20 87.82 -51.23
CA GLY A 466 -7.87 88.32 -50.02
C GLY A 466 -9.36 87.95 -49.97
N THR A 467 -9.99 87.68 -51.11
CA THR A 467 -11.41 87.34 -51.23
C THR A 467 -11.70 86.05 -52.01
N GLN A 468 -10.91 85.72 -53.03
CA GLN A 468 -11.06 84.49 -53.84
C GLN A 468 -9.76 84.04 -54.52
N TYR A 469 -9.78 82.85 -55.14
CA TYR A 469 -8.64 82.26 -55.88
C TYR A 469 -8.72 82.54 -57.40
N LYS A 470 -7.59 82.89 -58.07
CA LYS A 470 -7.51 83.21 -59.53
C LYS A 470 -6.25 82.66 -60.22
N GLY A 471 -6.32 82.29 -61.52
CA GLY A 471 -5.24 81.62 -62.29
C GLY A 471 -4.18 82.53 -62.96
N ALA A 472 -3.00 81.98 -63.33
CA ALA A 472 -1.82 82.73 -63.83
C ALA A 472 -1.26 82.32 -65.23
N GLY A 473 -1.60 83.08 -66.30
CA GLY A 473 -0.85 83.40 -67.55
C GLY A 473 -0.37 82.35 -68.61
N GLY A 474 -0.84 82.42 -69.88
CA GLY A 474 -0.24 81.80 -71.10
C GLY A 474 -1.18 81.67 -72.33
N LEU A 475 -0.66 81.77 -73.59
CA LEU A 475 -1.27 81.67 -74.96
C LEU A 475 -2.80 81.44 -75.06
N LYS A 476 -3.50 82.28 -75.84
CA LYS A 476 -4.96 82.25 -75.94
C LYS A 476 -5.48 81.25 -76.99
N ASN A 477 -4.95 81.27 -78.22
CA ASN A 477 -5.38 80.35 -79.29
C ASN A 477 -4.36 80.22 -80.43
N VAL A 478 -4.30 79.07 -81.12
CA VAL A 478 -3.45 78.83 -82.30
C VAL A 478 -4.23 78.04 -83.36
N GLN A 479 -4.24 78.53 -84.60
CA GLN A 479 -4.91 77.91 -85.75
C GLN A 479 -3.91 77.64 -86.88
N ARG A 480 -4.01 76.52 -87.61
CA ARG A 480 -3.03 76.09 -88.64
C ARG A 480 -3.69 75.38 -89.83
N GLY A 481 -3.06 75.40 -91.00
CA GLY A 481 -3.51 74.64 -92.19
C GLY A 481 -2.58 74.72 -93.41
N TYR A 482 -3.01 74.11 -94.53
CA TYR A 482 -2.33 74.15 -95.83
C TYR A 482 -3.29 74.58 -96.94
N THR A 483 -2.80 75.26 -97.98
CA THR A 483 -3.58 75.62 -99.18
C THR A 483 -2.74 75.51 -100.46
N ASN A 484 -3.35 75.07 -101.56
CA ASN A 484 -2.70 75.00 -102.87
C ASN A 484 -3.14 76.19 -103.74
N LEU A 485 -2.17 76.87 -104.37
CA LEU A 485 -2.39 77.94 -105.33
C LEU A 485 -1.71 77.60 -106.66
N THR A 486 -2.46 77.68 -107.76
CA THR A 486 -1.95 77.49 -109.12
C THR A 486 -1.38 78.81 -109.62
N TRP A 487 -0.09 78.84 -110.00
CA TRP A 487 0.55 80.05 -110.50
C TRP A 487 0.42 80.20 -112.03
N SER A 488 0.31 81.44 -112.50
CA SER A 488 0.38 81.87 -113.90
C SER A 488 1.03 83.26 -113.95
N SER A 489 1.48 83.73 -115.10
CA SER A 489 2.06 85.09 -115.22
C SER A 489 1.10 86.16 -114.65
N GLY A 490 1.48 86.79 -113.53
CA GLY A 490 0.63 87.74 -112.77
C GLY A 490 0.59 87.50 -111.25
N VAL A 491 -0.32 88.20 -110.56
CA VAL A 491 -0.60 88.04 -109.11
C VAL A 491 -1.77 87.08 -108.92
N VAL A 492 -1.62 86.08 -108.07
CA VAL A 492 -2.67 85.13 -107.67
C VAL A 492 -2.95 85.26 -106.18
N VAL A 493 -4.24 85.26 -105.79
CA VAL A 493 -4.70 85.45 -104.40
C VAL A 493 -5.50 84.25 -103.92
N GLY A 494 -5.13 83.71 -102.75
CA GLY A 494 -5.90 82.70 -102.02
C GLY A 494 -6.48 83.27 -100.74
N ASN A 495 -7.79 83.07 -100.53
CA ASN A 495 -8.48 83.47 -99.31
C ASN A 495 -8.83 82.25 -98.46
N ILE A 496 -8.49 82.29 -97.17
CA ILE A 496 -8.68 81.20 -96.22
C ILE A 496 -9.49 81.73 -95.03
N THR A 497 -10.62 81.07 -94.74
CA THR A 497 -11.43 81.37 -93.56
C THR A 497 -10.83 80.73 -92.32
N VAL A 498 -10.63 81.54 -91.27
CA VAL A 498 -10.15 81.13 -89.94
C VAL A 498 -11.15 81.59 -88.86
N SER A 499 -11.08 80.99 -87.67
CA SER A 499 -11.88 81.42 -86.51
C SER A 499 -11.44 82.80 -86.03
N ALA A 500 -12.38 83.57 -85.45
CA ALA A 500 -12.15 84.96 -85.07
C ALA A 500 -10.92 85.14 -84.15
N VAL A 501 -9.98 86.01 -84.54
CA VAL A 501 -8.82 86.41 -83.73
C VAL A 501 -8.77 87.92 -83.50
N ASN A 502 -8.18 88.36 -82.39
CA ASN A 502 -7.89 89.78 -82.16
C ASN A 502 -6.72 90.24 -83.04
N LEU A 503 -7.02 91.08 -84.04
CA LEU A 503 -6.06 91.54 -85.04
C LEU A 503 -4.80 92.23 -84.46
N SER A 504 -4.90 92.88 -83.29
CA SER A 504 -3.77 93.56 -82.64
C SER A 504 -2.92 92.65 -81.76
N LYS A 505 -3.43 91.46 -81.43
CA LYS A 505 -2.77 90.43 -80.62
C LYS A 505 -2.65 89.12 -81.38
N SER A 506 -2.67 89.19 -82.70
CA SER A 506 -2.50 88.05 -83.58
C SER A 506 -1.38 88.28 -84.56
N PHE A 507 -0.60 87.25 -84.83
CA PHE A 507 0.31 87.25 -85.97
C PHE A 507 0.01 86.06 -86.86
N VAL A 508 0.28 86.27 -88.15
CA VAL A 508 0.15 85.25 -89.19
C VAL A 508 1.54 84.87 -89.65
N ASN A 509 1.74 83.59 -89.86
CA ASN A 509 2.94 83.07 -90.49
C ASN A 509 2.53 82.15 -91.64
N ALA A 510 3.14 82.33 -92.81
CA ALA A 510 2.88 81.51 -93.99
C ALA A 510 4.18 81.22 -94.75
N THR A 511 4.34 79.99 -95.24
CA THR A 511 5.58 79.53 -95.86
C THR A 511 5.33 78.63 -97.08
N PHE A 512 6.25 78.67 -98.05
CA PHE A 512 6.24 77.82 -99.25
C PHE A 512 7.67 77.45 -99.68
N THR A 513 7.82 76.41 -100.51
CA THR A 513 9.11 75.96 -101.05
C THR A 513 9.14 76.15 -102.58
N ALA A 514 10.13 76.87 -103.11
CA ALA A 514 10.24 77.14 -104.55
C ALA A 514 10.88 75.97 -105.33
N PRO A 515 10.38 75.59 -106.53
CA PRO A 515 11.07 74.69 -107.44
C PRO A 515 12.23 75.42 -108.16
N GLY A 516 13.41 74.81 -108.24
CA GLY A 516 14.62 75.45 -108.78
C GLY A 516 14.48 75.88 -110.26
N GLY A 517 14.46 77.19 -110.50
CA GLY A 517 14.46 77.84 -111.82
C GLY A 517 14.48 79.38 -111.66
N SER A 518 15.20 80.11 -112.52
CA SER A 518 15.69 81.48 -112.31
C SER A 518 14.64 82.60 -112.37
N GLY A 519 13.73 82.66 -111.40
CA GLY A 519 12.87 83.80 -111.12
C GLY A 519 12.10 83.59 -109.82
N SER A 520 12.50 84.20 -108.71
CA SER A 520 11.87 83.93 -107.41
C SER A 520 10.48 84.58 -107.29
N PRO A 521 9.43 83.84 -106.89
CA PRO A 521 8.12 84.41 -106.59
C PRO A 521 8.13 85.15 -105.24
N THR A 522 7.38 86.24 -105.12
CA THR A 522 7.17 86.94 -103.83
C THR A 522 5.81 86.56 -103.23
N MET A 523 5.74 86.36 -101.90
CA MET A 523 4.51 86.02 -101.18
C MET A 523 4.26 86.98 -100.01
N THR A 524 3.01 87.35 -99.81
CA THR A 524 2.56 88.04 -98.60
C THR A 524 1.34 87.33 -98.03
N ALA A 525 1.25 87.27 -96.70
CA ALA A 525 0.11 86.72 -95.98
C ALA A 525 -0.31 87.68 -94.87
N ARG A 526 -1.61 87.95 -94.76
CA ARG A 526 -2.15 88.86 -93.75
C ARG A 526 -3.58 88.51 -93.39
N MET A 527 -3.96 88.83 -92.15
CA MET A 527 -5.38 88.90 -91.82
C MET A 527 -5.98 90.14 -92.49
N THR A 528 -6.99 89.94 -93.32
CA THR A 528 -7.76 91.04 -93.92
C THR A 528 -9.03 91.35 -93.11
N SER A 529 -9.46 90.41 -92.26
CA SER A 529 -10.48 90.59 -91.22
C SER A 529 -10.20 89.62 -90.06
N THR A 530 -10.96 89.70 -88.97
CA THR A 530 -10.82 88.79 -87.82
C THR A 530 -10.96 87.32 -88.19
N THR A 531 -11.56 86.99 -89.34
CA THR A 531 -11.84 85.62 -89.78
C THR A 531 -11.29 85.29 -91.17
N ASN A 532 -10.60 86.19 -91.85
CA ASN A 532 -10.08 85.93 -93.19
C ASN A 532 -8.57 86.17 -93.26
N LEU A 533 -7.86 85.11 -93.65
CA LEU A 533 -6.46 85.12 -94.00
C LEU A 533 -6.33 85.19 -95.53
N GLU A 534 -5.72 86.26 -96.02
CA GLU A 534 -5.39 86.42 -97.43
C GLU A 534 -3.92 86.09 -97.67
N ILE A 535 -3.63 85.30 -98.71
CA ILE A 535 -2.27 85.00 -99.17
C ILE A 535 -2.16 85.38 -100.65
N GLN A 536 -1.18 86.20 -100.99
CA GLN A 536 -0.92 86.67 -102.36
C GLN A 536 0.46 86.21 -102.82
N VAL A 537 0.56 85.72 -104.06
CA VAL A 537 1.82 85.26 -104.70
C VAL A 537 1.98 85.91 -106.08
N MET A 538 3.17 86.42 -106.41
CA MET A 538 3.48 87.06 -107.70
C MET A 538 4.75 86.48 -108.35
N GLN A 539 4.71 86.18 -109.67
CA GLN A 539 5.88 85.74 -110.43
C GLN A 539 5.78 86.06 -111.94
N TYR A 540 6.94 86.22 -112.60
CA TYR A 540 7.08 86.33 -114.06
C TYR A 540 7.68 85.04 -114.62
N ALA A 541 6.86 84.03 -114.90
CA ALA A 541 7.30 82.77 -115.51
C ALA A 541 6.42 82.39 -116.71
N SER A 542 7.01 81.73 -117.71
CA SER A 542 6.36 81.36 -118.98
C SER A 542 5.66 80.00 -118.97
N SER A 543 5.55 79.33 -117.81
CA SER A 543 4.80 78.07 -117.65
C SER A 543 4.07 77.97 -116.30
N ALA A 544 2.87 77.38 -116.32
CA ALA A 544 1.99 77.23 -115.15
C ALA A 544 2.28 75.94 -114.35
N GLY A 545 1.92 75.93 -113.06
CA GLY A 545 2.20 74.89 -112.05
C GLY A 545 1.52 75.20 -110.70
N ASN A 546 1.71 74.34 -109.69
CA ASN A 546 1.04 74.46 -108.39
C ASN A 546 2.04 74.64 -107.23
N ILE A 547 1.71 75.50 -106.27
CA ILE A 547 2.46 75.71 -105.02
C ILE A 547 1.56 75.35 -103.83
N ASN A 548 2.11 74.59 -102.88
CA ASN A 548 1.48 74.31 -101.59
C ASN A 548 2.04 75.24 -100.51
N ILE A 549 1.16 75.89 -99.74
CA ILE A 549 1.49 76.91 -98.75
C ILE A 549 0.97 76.48 -97.38
N ALA A 550 1.85 76.41 -96.39
CA ALA A 550 1.49 76.20 -94.99
C ALA A 550 1.19 77.54 -94.32
N TRP A 551 0.20 77.60 -93.43
CA TRP A 551 -0.13 78.81 -92.68
C TRP A 551 -0.48 78.53 -91.22
N GLU A 552 -0.21 79.50 -90.35
CA GLU A 552 -0.64 79.53 -88.96
C GLU A 552 -1.04 80.94 -88.50
N VAL A 553 -2.02 81.02 -87.59
CA VAL A 553 -2.50 82.24 -86.93
C VAL A 553 -2.49 82.01 -85.42
N VAL A 554 -1.76 82.84 -84.69
CA VAL A 554 -1.58 82.71 -83.22
C VAL A 554 -2.15 83.94 -82.52
N GLU A 555 -2.93 83.76 -81.45
CA GLU A 555 -3.52 84.80 -80.59
C GLU A 555 -3.00 84.69 -79.13
N PHE A 556 -2.67 85.84 -78.52
CA PHE A 556 -2.16 85.93 -77.14
C PHE A 556 -3.13 86.69 -76.20
N PHE A 557 -3.01 86.46 -74.88
CA PHE A 557 -3.84 87.11 -73.85
C PHE A 557 -3.61 88.63 -73.72
#